data_AF-A0A3C0KFT7-F1
#
_entry.id   AF-A0A3C0KFT7-F1
#
_cell.length_a   1.000
_cell.length_b   1.000
_cell.length_c   1.000
_cell.angle_alpha   90.00
_cell.angle_beta   90.00
_cell.angle_gamma   90.00
#
_symmetry.space_group_name_H-M   'P 1'
#
loop_
_entity.id
_entity.type
_entity.pdbx_description
1 polymer ?
#
loop_
_entity_poly.entity_id
_entity_poly.type
_entity_poly.pdbx_seq_one_letter_code
_entity_poly.pdbx_strand_id
1 'polypeptide(L)' 'GSNCVLVAPVTLGAGGTIGGGSTITKDTPPGALSVARGKQVSIPGWSRPAKKK' A
#
# COMPACT_ATOMS: atom_id res chain seq x y z
N GLY A 1 -1.31 -8.89 0.89
CA GLY A 1 0.00 -8.53 0.30
C GLY A 1 0.97 -8.14 1.39
N SER A 2 2.26 -7.99 1.11
CA SER A 2 3.25 -7.58 2.13
C SER A 2 3.14 -6.10 2.50
N ASN A 3 3.52 -5.75 3.73
CA ASN A 3 3.53 -4.37 4.25
C ASN A 3 2.20 -3.61 4.06
N CYS A 4 1.07 -4.27 4.28
CA CYS A 4 -0.22 -3.60 4.33
C CYS A 4 -0.57 -3.15 5.74
N VAL A 5 -1.29 -2.04 5.85
CA VAL A 5 -1.79 -1.48 7.11
C VAL A 5 -3.31 -1.61 7.12
N LEU A 6 -3.85 -2.16 8.20
CA LEU A 6 -5.29 -2.32 8.41
C LEU A 6 -5.73 -1.39 9.54
N VAL A 7 -6.53 -0.37 9.20
CA VAL A 7 -7.03 0.59 10.20
C VAL A 7 -8.37 0.09 10.71
N ALA A 8 -8.41 -0.34 11.96
CA ALA A 8 -9.63 -0.84 12.58
C ALA A 8 -10.61 0.31 12.93
N PRO A 9 -11.93 0.03 12.96
CA PRO A 9 -12.55 -1.22 12.51
C PRO A 9 -12.60 -1.31 10.98
N VAL A 10 -12.33 -2.51 10.43
CA VAL A 10 -12.46 -2.81 9.00
C VAL A 10 -12.72 -4.30 8.79
N THR A 11 -13.56 -4.63 7.81
CA THR A 11 -13.88 -5.99 7.39
C THR A 11 -13.25 -6.30 6.04
N LEU A 12 -12.52 -7.42 5.96
CA LEU A 12 -11.96 -7.93 4.72
C LEU A 12 -12.86 -9.03 4.16
N GLY A 13 -13.46 -8.79 3.00
CA GLY A 13 -14.29 -9.78 2.32
C GLY A 13 -13.54 -11.10 2.05
N ALA A 14 -14.23 -12.22 2.29
CA ALA A 14 -13.67 -13.57 2.13
C ALA A 14 -13.14 -13.79 0.70
N GLY A 15 -11.99 -14.46 0.59
CA GLY A 15 -11.32 -14.70 -0.70
C GLY A 15 -10.78 -13.45 -1.39
N GLY A 16 -10.84 -12.27 -0.76
CA GLY A 16 -10.29 -11.03 -1.30
C GLY A 16 -8.76 -10.99 -1.24
N THR A 17 -8.15 -10.15 -2.09
CA THR A 17 -6.70 -9.94 -2.13
C THR A 17 -6.37 -8.48 -1.82
N ILE A 18 -5.45 -8.25 -0.88
CA ILE A 18 -4.90 -6.92 -0.60
C ILE A 18 -3.57 -6.74 -1.32
N GLY A 19 -3.47 -5.70 -2.16
CA GLY A 19 -2.22 -5.33 -2.82
C GLY A 19 -1.14 -4.94 -1.79
N GLY A 20 0.11 -5.34 -2.02
CA GLY A 20 1.21 -5.01 -1.10
C GLY A 20 1.41 -3.49 -0.95
N GLY A 21 1.76 -3.03 0.24
CA GLY A 21 1.93 -1.59 0.53
C GLY A 21 0.62 -0.80 0.63
N SER A 22 -0.54 -1.47 0.72
CA SER A 22 -1.84 -0.80 0.82
C SER A 22 -2.21 -0.43 2.25
N THR A 23 -2.76 0.78 2.43
CA THR A 23 -3.43 1.19 3.68
C THR A 23 -4.94 1.09 3.49
N ILE A 24 -5.59 0.15 4.18
CA ILE A 24 -7.04 -0.11 4.05
C ILE A 24 -7.76 0.56 5.21
N THR A 25 -8.65 1.50 4.88
CA THR A 25 -9.46 2.29 5.83
C THR A 25 -10.97 2.09 5.64
N LYS A 26 -11.37 1.26 4.67
CA LYS A 26 -12.76 0.94 4.33
C LYS A 26 -12.88 -0.55 4.06
N ASP A 27 -14.06 -1.09 4.31
CA ASP A 27 -14.35 -2.50 4.05
C ASP A 27 -14.08 -2.87 2.59
N THR A 28 -13.61 -4.10 2.38
CA THR A 28 -13.30 -4.62 1.05
C THR A 28 -14.31 -5.68 0.63
N PRO A 29 -14.77 -5.69 -0.64
CA PRO A 29 -15.72 -6.69 -1.10
C PRO A 29 -15.10 -8.10 -1.17
N PRO A 30 -15.90 -9.17 -1.00
CA PRO A 30 -15.44 -10.55 -1.19
C PRO A 30 -14.89 -10.79 -2.59
N GLY A 31 -13.86 -11.65 -2.71
CA GLY A 31 -13.24 -12.03 -3.99
C GLY A 31 -12.53 -10.91 -4.75
N ALA A 32 -12.50 -9.68 -4.23
CA ALA A 32 -11.97 -8.53 -4.96
C ALA A 32 -10.49 -8.25 -4.62
N LEU A 33 -9.78 -7.66 -5.59
CA LEU A 33 -8.48 -7.03 -5.36
C LEU A 33 -8.67 -5.59 -4.85
N SER A 34 -8.25 -5.34 -3.61
CA SER A 34 -8.24 -3.99 -3.03
C SER A 34 -6.81 -3.44 -2.96
N VAL A 35 -6.60 -2.26 -3.54
CA VAL A 35 -5.29 -1.62 -3.66
C VAL A 35 -5.41 -0.16 -3.26
N ALA A 36 -4.58 0.26 -2.31
CA ALA A 36 -4.46 1.65 -1.88
C ALA A 36 -3.00 2.08 -2.00
N ARG A 37 -2.57 2.40 -3.23
CA ARG A 37 -1.18 2.76 -3.56
C ARG A 37 -1.11 4.08 -4.31
N GLY A 38 -0.08 4.86 -4.04
CA GLY A 38 0.30 5.99 -4.89
C GLY A 38 0.81 5.51 -6.25
N LYS A 39 0.73 6.39 -7.27
CA LYS A 39 1.41 6.16 -8.55
C LYS A 39 2.92 6.08 -8.31
N GLN A 40 3.55 5.07 -8.88
CA GLN A 40 5.01 5.00 -8.89
C GLN A 40 5.56 6.11 -9.79
N VAL A 41 6.56 6.83 -9.29
CA VAL A 41 7.29 7.85 -10.04
C VAL A 41 8.79 7.55 -9.96
N SER A 42 9.51 7.83 -11.04
CA SER A 42 10.96 7.79 -11.10
C SER A 42 11.46 9.22 -11.31
N ILE A 43 12.26 9.75 -10.38
CA ILE A 43 12.78 11.12 -10.46
C ILE A 43 14.23 11.04 -10.97
N PRO A 44 14.51 11.35 -12.26
CA PRO A 44 15.86 11.35 -12.78
C PRO A 44 16.70 12.47 -12.12
N GLY A 45 18.00 12.24 -11.96
CA GLY A 45 18.92 13.24 -11.39
C GLY A 45 18.83 13.43 -9.87
N TRP A 46 18.04 12.64 -9.15
CA TRP A 46 18.00 12.69 -7.69
C TRP A 46 19.34 12.27 -7.07
N SER A 47 20.01 13.20 -6.38
CA SER A 47 21.27 12.95 -5.68
C SER A 47 21.04 12.65 -4.20
N ARG A 48 21.59 11.55 -3.69
CA ARG A 48 21.50 11.17 -2.27
C ARG A 48 22.38 12.10 -1.42
N PRO A 49 21.92 12.59 -0.25
CA PRO A 49 22.77 13.34 0.67
C PRO A 49 24.01 12.56 1.09
N ALA A 50 25.19 13.19 0.99
CA ALA A 50 26.45 12.65 1.47
C ALA A 50 26.84 13.33 2.78
N LYS A 51 27.18 12.54 3.81
CA LYS A 51 27.70 13.08 5.07
C LYS A 51 29.10 13.63 4.82
N LYS A 52 29.33 14.91 5.14
CA LYS A 52 30.70 15.47 5.17
C LYS A 52 31.45 14.79 6.32
N LYS A 53 32.64 14.28 6.02
CA LYS A 53 33.56 13.75 7.02
C LYS A 53 34.12 14.88 7.86
#